data_AF-A0A0D2W3G7-F1
#
_entry.id   AF-A0A0D2W3G7-F1
#
_cell.length_a   1.000
_cell.length_b   1.000
_cell.length_c   1.000
_cell.angle_alpha   90.00
_cell.angle_beta   90.00
_cell.angle_gamma   90.00
#
_symmetry.space_group_name_H-M   'P 1'
#
loop_
_entity.id
_entity.type
_entity.pdbx_description
1 polymer ?
#
loop_
_entity_poly.entity_id
_entity_poly.type
_entity_poly.pdbx_seq_one_letter_code
_entity_poly.pdbx_strand_id
1 'polypeptide(L)'
;MIGERKNVNLPDVVVDLPMLTEKDKEDILGWGVPNNIDMIAFSFVRKGSDLVNVNKVFGPNAKQIQLMSKVENQEGVINFDEILCETDAFMVTRGDLGMEILIEKIFLAQKMMIYKCNLADKPVVTATQMLESIIKSPRPTHAEATDVANAVLDGTDCIMLSGESAAGAYPELAVKIISQICIEAESSLDYGGIFKEMIRSTLLPKSPLESLASSAVRTANKAKATLIVVLTRGGTIAKLVAKYRPAVPILSVVVPVLTTDSFNWSCSDEWLARHSLIYRGLIPVLAEGSAKATDAESTEVILEAAMKSATKKRLCKPGDAILALHRIGAASVIKICVVK
;
A
#
# COMPACT_ATOMS: atom_id res chain seq x y z
N MET A 1 30.20 -25.30 -2.78
CA MET A 1 30.96 -24.39 -3.66
C MET A 1 30.74 -22.97 -3.14
N ILE A 2 31.81 -22.26 -2.76
CA ILE A 2 31.73 -20.84 -2.37
C ILE A 2 31.94 -20.02 -3.64
N GLY A 3 31.05 -19.08 -3.93
CA GLY A 3 31.15 -18.19 -5.08
C GLY A 3 31.68 -16.80 -4.68
N GLU A 4 31.85 -15.91 -5.66
CA GLU A 4 32.26 -14.52 -5.42
C GLU A 4 31.09 -13.66 -4.91
N ARG A 5 31.42 -12.64 -4.11
CA ARG A 5 30.49 -11.60 -3.59
C ARG A 5 29.19 -12.18 -3.02
N LYS A 6 29.31 -13.20 -2.18
CA LYS A 6 28.17 -13.79 -1.48
C LYS A 6 27.86 -13.02 -0.19
N ASN A 7 26.56 -12.89 0.10
CA ASN A 7 26.09 -12.28 1.33
C ASN A 7 26.54 -13.11 2.54
N VAL A 8 26.85 -12.42 3.64
CA VAL A 8 27.23 -13.01 4.92
C VAL A 8 26.27 -12.46 5.96
N ASN A 9 25.58 -13.37 6.64
CA ASN A 9 24.68 -13.09 7.75
C ASN A 9 25.35 -13.51 9.06
N LEU A 10 25.11 -12.76 10.13
CA LEU A 10 25.71 -13.00 11.46
C LEU A 10 24.59 -13.10 12.50
N PRO A 11 23.85 -14.23 12.55
CA PRO A 11 22.77 -14.41 13.51
C PRO A 11 23.25 -14.23 14.94
N ASP A 12 22.39 -13.71 15.81
CA ASP A 12 22.65 -13.42 17.23
C ASP A 12 23.76 -12.36 17.49
N VAL A 13 24.24 -11.66 16.45
CA VAL A 13 25.24 -10.59 16.58
C VAL A 13 24.62 -9.23 16.27
N VAL A 14 24.83 -8.26 17.17
CA VAL A 14 24.50 -6.86 16.90
C VAL A 14 25.54 -6.29 15.94
N VAL A 15 25.18 -6.18 14.67
CA VAL A 15 26.03 -5.59 13.63
C VAL A 15 26.03 -4.07 13.76
N ASP A 16 27.19 -3.45 14.03
CA ASP A 16 27.36 -2.00 14.20
C ASP A 16 27.66 -1.28 12.87
N LEU A 17 26.88 -1.59 11.83
CA LEU A 17 26.92 -0.84 10.57
C LEU A 17 25.94 0.34 10.63
N PRO A 18 26.28 1.49 10.02
CA PRO A 18 25.37 2.61 9.93
C PRO A 18 24.15 2.23 9.06
N MET A 19 22.99 2.83 9.36
CA MET A 19 21.78 2.66 8.54
C MET A 19 21.99 3.16 7.11
N LEU A 20 22.67 4.29 6.95
CA LEU A 20 22.99 4.87 5.64
C LEU A 20 24.50 4.97 5.47
N THR A 21 25.00 4.36 4.40
CA THR A 21 26.35 4.61 3.90
C THR A 21 26.38 5.92 3.10
N GLU A 22 27.58 6.45 2.83
CA GLU A 22 27.72 7.62 1.96
C GLU A 22 27.23 7.32 0.53
N LYS A 23 27.39 6.08 0.07
CA LYS A 23 26.84 5.63 -1.21
C LYS A 23 25.32 5.66 -1.22
N ASP A 24 24.66 5.22 -0.15
CA ASP A 24 23.19 5.27 -0.08
C ASP A 24 22.68 6.71 -0.16
N LYS A 25 23.39 7.65 0.48
CA LYS A 25 23.06 9.07 0.42
C LYS A 25 23.24 9.62 -1.00
N GLU A 26 24.31 9.26 -1.69
CA GLU A 26 24.55 9.64 -3.09
C GLU A 26 23.49 9.08 -4.02
N ASP A 27 23.15 7.79 -3.89
CA ASP A 27 22.15 7.13 -4.72
C ASP A 27 20.76 7.78 -4.51
N ILE A 28 20.41 8.14 -3.27
CA ILE A 28 19.11 8.76 -2.96
C ILE A 28 19.07 10.24 -3.36
N LEU A 29 20.04 11.05 -2.96
CA LEU A 29 20.03 12.50 -3.21
C LEU A 29 20.49 12.87 -4.63
N GLY A 30 21.46 12.14 -5.16
CA GLY A 30 22.05 12.38 -6.48
C GLY A 30 21.27 11.75 -7.62
N TRP A 31 20.54 10.66 -7.37
CA TRP A 31 19.77 9.97 -8.40
C TRP A 31 18.28 9.84 -8.07
N GLY A 32 17.90 9.35 -6.89
CA GLY A 32 16.51 9.09 -6.53
C GLY A 32 15.62 10.34 -6.55
N VAL A 33 16.00 11.37 -5.80
CA VAL A 33 15.26 12.64 -5.71
C VAL A 33 15.13 13.33 -7.08
N PRO A 34 16.21 13.51 -7.88
CA PRO A 34 16.09 14.10 -9.22
C PRO A 34 15.18 13.32 -10.20
N ASN A 35 15.02 12.02 -10.00
CA ASN A 35 14.17 11.17 -10.84
C ASN A 35 12.74 11.02 -10.30
N ASN A 36 12.35 11.77 -9.25
CA ASN A 36 11.01 11.75 -8.67
C ASN A 36 10.51 10.33 -8.33
N ILE A 37 11.36 9.49 -7.74
CA ILE A 37 10.94 8.15 -7.29
C ILE A 37 9.84 8.26 -6.22
N ASP A 38 8.88 7.35 -6.24
CA ASP A 38 7.73 7.42 -5.34
C ASP A 38 8.02 6.83 -3.94
N MET A 39 8.96 5.88 -3.86
CA MET A 39 9.21 5.11 -2.64
C MET A 39 10.63 4.56 -2.58
N ILE A 40 11.20 4.50 -1.38
CA ILE A 40 12.49 3.86 -1.11
C ILE A 40 12.30 2.74 -0.08
N ALA A 41 12.76 1.54 -0.40
CA ALA A 41 12.81 0.42 0.53
C ALA A 41 14.17 0.35 1.22
N PHE A 42 14.22 0.76 2.48
CA PHE A 42 15.42 0.76 3.31
C PHE A 42 15.67 -0.65 3.87
N SER A 43 16.85 -1.19 3.58
CA SER A 43 17.29 -2.50 4.03
C SER A 43 17.81 -2.44 5.48
N PHE A 44 17.68 -3.56 6.20
CA PHE A 44 18.20 -3.78 7.55
C PHE A 44 17.79 -2.70 8.57
N VAL A 45 16.54 -2.24 8.52
CA VAL A 45 16.01 -1.29 9.50
C VAL A 45 15.85 -2.01 10.85
N ARG A 46 16.50 -1.47 11.89
CA ARG A 46 16.58 -2.11 13.22
C ARG A 46 15.77 -1.39 14.28
N LYS A 47 15.62 -0.07 14.18
CA LYS A 47 15.01 0.80 15.21
C LYS A 47 14.22 1.93 14.58
N GLY A 48 13.26 2.50 15.32
CA GLY A 48 12.56 3.71 14.88
C GLY A 48 13.53 4.89 14.67
N SER A 49 14.61 4.98 15.47
CA SER A 49 15.64 6.01 15.35
C SER A 49 16.37 6.01 13.99
N ASP A 50 16.47 4.85 13.33
CA ASP A 50 17.06 4.74 11.99
C ASP A 50 16.28 5.60 10.99
N LEU A 51 14.95 5.54 11.06
CA LEU A 51 14.04 6.28 10.18
C LEU A 51 13.97 7.77 10.53
N VAL A 52 14.06 8.11 11.81
CA VAL A 52 14.20 9.51 12.23
C VAL A 52 15.48 10.12 11.64
N ASN A 53 16.58 9.37 11.61
CA ASN A 53 17.84 9.82 11.02
C ASN A 53 17.76 9.94 9.50
N VAL A 54 17.16 8.97 8.81
CA VAL A 54 16.82 9.02 7.38
C VAL A 54 16.06 10.30 7.05
N ASN A 55 14.98 10.59 7.79
CA ASN A 55 14.17 11.80 7.60
C ASN A 55 14.98 13.10 7.80
N LYS A 56 15.90 13.14 8.78
CA LYS A 56 16.78 14.29 8.99
C LYS A 56 17.78 14.50 7.86
N VAL A 57 18.32 13.42 7.30
CA VAL A 57 19.33 13.48 6.22
C VAL A 57 18.71 13.98 4.92
N PHE A 58 17.53 13.47 4.55
CA PHE A 58 16.91 13.82 3.26
C PHE A 58 16.02 15.06 3.34
N GLY A 59 15.52 15.41 4.54
CA GLY A 59 14.85 16.67 4.83
C GLY A 59 13.67 16.96 3.90
N PRO A 60 13.43 18.23 3.52
CA PRO A 60 12.30 18.59 2.66
C PRO A 60 12.42 18.04 1.22
N ASN A 61 13.62 17.68 0.77
CA ASN A 61 13.89 17.27 -0.61
C ASN A 61 13.29 15.89 -0.95
N ALA A 62 13.03 15.06 0.07
CA ALA A 62 12.44 13.73 -0.09
C ALA A 62 11.04 13.61 0.54
N LYS A 63 10.39 14.72 0.88
CA LYS A 63 9.05 14.70 1.53
C LYS A 63 7.97 13.98 0.74
N GLN A 64 8.14 13.88 -0.58
CA GLN A 64 7.24 13.17 -1.47
C GLN A 64 7.60 11.70 -1.63
N ILE A 65 8.72 11.22 -1.09
CA ILE A 65 9.14 9.83 -1.24
C ILE A 65 8.66 9.05 -0.02
N GLN A 66 7.89 7.98 -0.24
CA GLN A 66 7.47 7.11 0.84
C GLN A 66 8.65 6.29 1.36
N LEU A 67 8.80 6.24 2.69
CA LEU A 67 9.81 5.40 3.32
C LEU A 67 9.21 4.02 3.59
N MET A 68 9.79 2.99 3.00
CA MET A 68 9.43 1.60 3.27
C MET A 68 10.53 0.94 4.09
N SER A 69 10.17 0.33 5.21
CA SER A 69 11.14 -0.38 6.06
C SER A 69 11.13 -1.87 5.76
N LYS A 70 12.30 -2.41 5.41
CA LYS A 70 12.54 -3.84 5.30
C LYS A 70 13.05 -4.35 6.64
N VAL A 71 12.25 -5.19 7.28
CA VAL A 71 12.62 -5.83 8.55
C VAL A 71 13.24 -7.18 8.21
N GLU A 72 14.55 -7.27 8.40
CA GLU A 72 15.40 -8.34 7.86
C GLU A 72 16.21 -9.06 8.94
N ASN A 73 16.15 -8.62 10.19
CA ASN A 73 16.90 -9.22 11.30
C ASN A 73 16.08 -9.28 12.59
N GLN A 74 16.63 -9.99 13.58
CA GLN A 74 15.96 -10.19 14.87
C GLN A 74 15.71 -8.89 15.64
N GLU A 75 16.66 -7.94 15.61
CA GLU A 75 16.52 -6.65 16.28
C GLU A 75 15.35 -5.84 15.72
N GLY A 76 15.19 -5.80 14.39
CA GLY A 76 14.06 -5.14 13.74
C GLY A 76 12.72 -5.79 14.07
N VAL A 77 12.66 -7.12 14.24
CA VAL A 77 11.44 -7.81 14.69
C VAL A 77 11.10 -7.44 16.14
N ILE A 78 12.10 -7.35 17.02
CA ILE A 78 11.90 -6.97 18.43
C ILE A 78 11.41 -5.52 18.53
N ASN A 79 12.02 -4.60 17.79
CA ASN A 79 11.70 -3.17 17.81
C ASN A 79 10.60 -2.77 16.81
N PHE A 80 9.83 -3.74 16.30
CA PHE A 80 8.91 -3.53 15.20
C PHE A 80 7.91 -2.40 15.45
N ASP A 81 7.42 -2.25 16.69
CA ASP A 81 6.46 -1.20 17.04
C ASP A 81 7.04 0.21 16.90
N GLU A 82 8.33 0.40 17.19
CA GLU A 82 9.01 1.69 17.01
C GLU A 82 9.21 2.00 15.53
N ILE A 83 9.62 1.00 14.75
CA ILE A 83 9.74 1.12 13.29
C ILE A 83 8.36 1.43 12.69
N LEU A 84 7.31 0.78 13.22
CA LEU A 84 5.92 0.95 12.80
C LEU A 84 5.41 2.36 13.02
N CYS A 85 5.89 3.08 14.02
CA CYS A 85 5.54 4.48 14.21
C CYS A 85 6.15 5.40 13.13
N GLU A 86 7.39 5.13 12.70
CA GLU A 86 8.21 6.08 11.93
C GLU A 86 8.26 5.83 10.41
N THR A 87 7.75 4.71 9.91
CA THR A 87 7.78 4.39 8.46
C THR A 87 6.48 4.75 7.72
N ASP A 88 6.49 4.84 6.40
CA ASP A 88 5.25 4.97 5.60
C ASP A 88 4.69 3.62 5.15
N ALA A 89 5.56 2.62 4.97
CA ALA A 89 5.21 1.29 4.47
C ALA A 89 6.16 0.22 5.02
N PHE A 90 5.73 -1.04 4.98
CA PHE A 90 6.50 -2.17 5.45
C PHE A 90 6.76 -3.21 4.39
N MET A 91 7.90 -3.87 4.48
CA MET A 91 8.21 -5.06 3.72
C MET A 91 8.67 -6.19 4.64
N VAL A 92 7.93 -7.29 4.62
CA VAL A 92 8.32 -8.55 5.25
C VAL A 92 9.29 -9.26 4.30
N THR A 93 10.59 -9.15 4.58
CA THR A 93 11.64 -9.68 3.71
C THR A 93 12.12 -11.03 4.23
N ARG A 94 11.48 -12.09 3.74
CA ARG A 94 11.63 -13.46 4.28
C ARG A 94 12.97 -14.10 3.94
N GLY A 95 13.62 -13.67 2.87
CA GLY A 95 14.95 -14.14 2.45
C GLY A 95 16.00 -13.89 3.53
N ASP A 96 16.34 -12.62 3.78
CA ASP A 96 17.33 -12.26 4.80
C ASP A 96 16.83 -12.56 6.21
N LEU A 97 15.55 -12.31 6.50
CA LEU A 97 14.99 -12.63 7.82
C LEU A 97 15.11 -14.13 8.14
N GLY A 98 14.90 -15.01 7.16
CA GLY A 98 15.03 -16.46 7.34
C GLY A 98 16.46 -16.95 7.55
N MET A 99 17.46 -16.09 7.30
CA MET A 99 18.86 -16.35 7.66
C MET A 99 19.18 -15.86 9.08
N GLU A 100 18.46 -14.85 9.56
CA GLU A 100 18.70 -14.19 10.86
C GLU A 100 17.90 -14.79 12.03
N ILE A 101 16.70 -15.34 11.76
CA ILE A 101 15.88 -16.02 12.78
C ILE A 101 15.66 -17.49 12.43
N LEU A 102 15.26 -18.28 13.44
CA LEU A 102 14.88 -19.68 13.22
C LEU A 102 13.79 -19.80 12.16
N ILE A 103 13.99 -20.70 11.20
CA ILE A 103 13.13 -20.84 10.01
C ILE A 103 11.67 -21.15 10.39
N GLU A 104 11.46 -21.94 11.44
CA GLU A 104 10.15 -22.27 11.98
C GLU A 104 9.44 -21.08 12.66
N LYS A 105 10.11 -19.93 12.85
CA LYS A 105 9.51 -18.71 13.41
C LYS A 105 9.19 -17.64 12.36
N ILE A 106 9.59 -17.82 11.10
CA ILE A 106 9.36 -16.82 10.03
C ILE A 106 7.87 -16.52 9.86
N PHE A 107 7.03 -17.56 9.87
CA PHE A 107 5.59 -17.39 9.70
C PHE A 107 4.96 -16.59 10.86
N LEU A 108 5.48 -16.73 12.09
CA LEU A 108 5.02 -15.95 13.24
C LEU A 108 5.36 -14.47 13.05
N ALA A 109 6.58 -14.17 12.63
CA ALA A 109 7.02 -12.81 12.37
C ALA A 109 6.20 -12.16 11.25
N GLN A 110 5.99 -12.87 10.12
CA GLN A 110 5.16 -12.39 9.01
C GLN A 110 3.74 -12.04 9.48
N LYS A 111 3.04 -12.98 10.11
CA LYS A 111 1.65 -12.76 10.56
C LYS A 111 1.54 -11.63 11.56
N MET A 112 2.48 -11.54 12.51
CA MET A 112 2.54 -10.47 13.49
C MET A 112 2.73 -9.10 12.84
N MET A 113 3.69 -8.98 11.92
CA MET A 113 3.97 -7.71 11.23
C MET A 113 2.79 -7.27 10.37
N ILE A 114 2.23 -8.18 9.55
CA ILE A 114 1.06 -7.89 8.71
C ILE A 114 -0.13 -7.43 9.57
N TYR A 115 -0.42 -8.14 10.66
CA TYR A 115 -1.51 -7.78 11.56
C TYR A 115 -1.35 -6.37 12.15
N LYS A 116 -0.15 -6.04 12.66
CA LYS A 116 0.14 -4.73 13.24
C LYS A 116 0.11 -3.61 12.20
N CYS A 117 0.62 -3.85 10.98
CA CYS A 117 0.53 -2.91 9.85
C CYS A 117 -0.93 -2.58 9.51
N ASN A 118 -1.78 -3.61 9.41
CA ASN A 118 -3.21 -3.45 9.14
C ASN A 118 -3.88 -2.57 10.20
N LEU A 119 -3.60 -2.78 11.49
CA LEU A 119 -4.13 -1.95 12.58
C LEU A 119 -3.67 -0.49 12.50
N ALA A 120 -2.42 -0.28 12.12
CA ALA A 120 -1.78 1.04 12.02
C ALA A 120 -2.11 1.82 10.73
N ASP A 121 -2.89 1.26 9.80
CA ASP A 121 -3.13 1.83 8.46
C ASP A 121 -1.84 2.05 7.65
N LYS A 122 -0.85 1.16 7.85
CA LYS A 122 0.41 1.18 7.10
C LYS A 122 0.42 0.00 6.13
N PRO A 123 0.65 0.24 4.83
CA PRO A 123 0.65 -0.82 3.84
C PRO A 123 1.82 -1.77 4.09
N VAL A 124 1.57 -3.06 3.91
CA VAL A 124 2.57 -4.12 4.10
C VAL A 124 2.73 -4.97 2.84
N VAL A 125 3.99 -5.23 2.50
CA VAL A 125 4.40 -6.01 1.33
C VAL A 125 5.02 -7.32 1.81
N THR A 126 4.49 -8.44 1.34
CA THR A 126 5.14 -9.74 1.55
C THR A 126 6.07 -10.00 0.37
N ALA A 127 7.34 -10.24 0.66
CA ALA A 127 8.40 -10.28 -0.33
C ALA A 127 9.24 -11.56 -0.24
N THR A 128 10.01 -11.77 -1.31
CA THR A 128 11.01 -12.83 -1.54
C THR A 128 10.46 -14.25 -1.62
N GLN A 129 10.91 -14.99 -2.65
CA GLN A 129 10.63 -16.41 -2.88
C GLN A 129 9.13 -16.75 -2.89
N MET A 130 8.29 -15.83 -3.42
CA MET A 130 6.86 -16.06 -3.51
C MET A 130 6.54 -17.10 -4.59
N LEU A 131 7.28 -17.09 -5.71
CA LEU A 131 7.19 -18.07 -6.79
C LEU A 131 8.60 -18.49 -7.29
N GLU A 132 9.56 -18.69 -6.38
CA GLU A 132 11.00 -18.87 -6.71
C GLU A 132 11.27 -19.88 -7.83
N SER A 133 10.57 -21.02 -7.83
CA SER A 133 10.76 -22.08 -8.83
C SER A 133 10.44 -21.62 -10.26
N ILE A 134 9.64 -20.56 -10.41
CA ILE A 134 9.28 -20.01 -11.71
C ILE A 134 10.45 -19.37 -12.45
N ILE A 135 11.56 -19.10 -11.75
CA ILE A 135 12.80 -18.64 -12.38
C ILE A 135 13.28 -19.66 -13.43
N LYS A 136 13.09 -20.96 -13.18
CA LYS A 136 13.59 -22.07 -14.01
C LYS A 136 12.48 -22.92 -14.63
N SER A 137 11.29 -22.92 -14.03
CA SER A 137 10.14 -23.74 -14.43
C SER A 137 8.97 -22.86 -14.86
N PRO A 138 8.18 -23.23 -15.87
CA PRO A 138 6.97 -22.48 -16.22
C PRO A 138 5.80 -22.71 -15.24
N ARG A 139 5.97 -23.55 -14.21
CA ARG A 139 4.94 -23.80 -13.19
C ARG A 139 5.54 -23.68 -11.81
N PRO A 140 4.88 -22.94 -10.89
CA PRO A 140 5.27 -22.94 -9.50
C PRO A 140 4.86 -24.25 -8.82
N THR A 141 5.43 -24.46 -7.64
CA THR A 141 5.04 -25.55 -6.76
C THR A 141 3.69 -25.26 -6.09
N HIS A 142 3.02 -26.29 -5.58
CA HIS A 142 1.81 -26.10 -4.77
C HIS A 142 2.10 -25.33 -3.47
N ALA A 143 3.30 -25.47 -2.91
CA ALA A 143 3.72 -24.75 -1.71
C ALA A 143 3.80 -23.25 -1.97
N GLU A 144 4.45 -22.83 -3.06
CA GLU A 144 4.53 -21.42 -3.48
C GLU A 144 3.14 -20.82 -3.77
N ALA A 145 2.27 -21.56 -4.45
CA ALA A 145 0.91 -21.09 -4.71
C ALA A 145 0.12 -20.91 -3.39
N THR A 146 0.27 -21.83 -2.46
CA THR A 146 -0.36 -21.75 -1.12
C THR A 146 0.23 -20.61 -0.29
N ASP A 147 1.52 -20.33 -0.44
CA ASP A 147 2.22 -19.25 0.25
C ASP A 147 1.73 -17.86 -0.20
N VAL A 148 1.62 -17.64 -1.52
CA VAL A 148 1.00 -16.43 -2.10
C VAL A 148 -0.42 -16.25 -1.58
N ALA A 149 -1.24 -17.31 -1.61
CA ALA A 149 -2.62 -17.24 -1.12
C ALA A 149 -2.66 -16.87 0.37
N ASN A 150 -1.86 -17.53 1.22
CA ASN A 150 -1.84 -17.26 2.66
C ASN A 150 -1.35 -15.85 2.99
N ALA A 151 -0.41 -15.27 2.23
CA ALA A 151 -0.01 -13.87 2.43
C ALA A 151 -1.19 -12.90 2.20
N VAL A 152 -2.03 -13.17 1.19
CA VAL A 152 -3.27 -12.40 0.95
C VAL A 152 -4.28 -12.61 2.09
N LEU A 153 -4.42 -13.84 2.58
CA LEU A 153 -5.32 -14.19 3.67
C LEU A 153 -4.90 -13.56 5.01
N ASP A 154 -3.59 -13.48 5.26
CA ASP A 154 -3.02 -12.77 6.41
C ASP A 154 -3.30 -11.26 6.34
N GLY A 155 -3.63 -10.76 5.15
CA GLY A 155 -3.97 -9.38 4.91
C GLY A 155 -2.79 -8.54 4.45
N THR A 156 -1.87 -9.09 3.66
CA THR A 156 -0.86 -8.28 2.96
C THR A 156 -1.53 -7.31 1.99
N ASP A 157 -0.96 -6.12 1.80
CA ASP A 157 -1.46 -5.17 0.81
C ASP A 157 -0.89 -5.43 -0.58
N CYS A 158 0.39 -5.80 -0.65
CA CYS A 158 1.07 -6.16 -1.88
C CYS A 158 1.86 -7.46 -1.73
N ILE A 159 2.12 -8.09 -2.86
CA ILE A 159 3.05 -9.21 -3.01
C ILE A 159 4.14 -8.79 -3.99
N MET A 160 5.40 -9.03 -3.63
CA MET A 160 6.56 -8.67 -4.44
C MET A 160 7.19 -9.91 -5.10
N LEU A 161 7.47 -9.81 -6.40
CA LEU A 161 8.37 -10.70 -7.12
C LEU A 161 9.78 -10.13 -7.10
N SER A 162 10.78 -10.97 -6.85
CA SER A 162 12.20 -10.61 -6.82
C SER A 162 12.90 -11.20 -8.04
N GLY A 163 13.67 -12.29 -7.87
CA GLY A 163 14.39 -12.95 -8.96
C GLY A 163 13.47 -13.46 -10.07
N GLU A 164 12.23 -13.82 -9.72
CA GLU A 164 11.20 -14.33 -10.64
C GLU A 164 10.93 -13.38 -11.82
N SER A 165 10.95 -12.07 -11.57
CA SER A 165 10.71 -11.05 -12.58
C SER A 165 11.99 -10.37 -13.07
N ALA A 166 12.99 -10.22 -12.19
CA ALA A 166 14.23 -9.51 -12.50
C ALA A 166 15.18 -10.30 -13.41
N ALA A 167 15.27 -11.62 -13.21
CA ALA A 167 16.20 -12.49 -13.93
C ALA A 167 15.62 -13.88 -14.27
N GLY A 168 14.32 -14.08 -14.05
CA GLY A 168 13.62 -15.34 -14.31
C GLY A 168 13.36 -15.58 -15.79
N ALA A 169 13.22 -16.86 -16.17
CA ALA A 169 12.89 -17.24 -17.54
C ALA A 169 11.43 -16.91 -17.94
N TYR A 170 10.54 -16.73 -16.96
CA TYR A 170 9.09 -16.58 -17.19
C TYR A 170 8.46 -15.39 -16.42
N PRO A 171 8.95 -14.14 -16.60
CA PRO A 171 8.53 -12.99 -15.79
C PRO A 171 7.05 -12.61 -15.98
N GLU A 172 6.55 -12.62 -17.23
CA GLU A 172 5.13 -12.32 -17.51
C GLU A 172 4.20 -13.38 -16.91
N LEU A 173 4.62 -14.65 -16.94
CA LEU A 173 3.86 -15.75 -16.39
C LEU A 173 3.82 -15.67 -14.86
N ALA A 174 4.91 -15.28 -14.21
CA ALA A 174 4.95 -15.06 -12.76
C ALA A 174 3.90 -14.03 -12.31
N VAL A 175 3.81 -12.90 -13.03
CA VAL A 175 2.81 -11.86 -12.76
C VAL A 175 1.38 -12.39 -12.96
N LYS A 176 1.12 -13.12 -14.06
CA LYS A 176 -0.20 -13.72 -14.34
C LYS A 176 -0.62 -14.70 -13.26
N ILE A 177 0.29 -15.56 -12.80
CA ILE A 177 -0.01 -16.58 -11.80
C ILE A 177 -0.28 -15.95 -10.43
N ILE A 178 0.57 -15.02 -9.95
CA ILE A 178 0.30 -14.30 -8.70
C ILE A 178 -1.05 -13.58 -8.78
N SER A 179 -1.34 -12.91 -9.89
CA SER A 179 -2.61 -12.20 -10.05
C SER A 179 -3.82 -13.15 -9.91
N GLN A 180 -3.77 -14.34 -10.51
CA GLN A 180 -4.84 -15.34 -10.39
C GLN A 180 -4.98 -15.87 -8.96
N ILE A 181 -3.87 -16.18 -8.29
CA ILE A 181 -3.89 -16.65 -6.90
C ILE A 181 -4.44 -15.57 -5.98
N CYS A 182 -4.03 -14.32 -6.17
CA CYS A 182 -4.55 -13.19 -5.40
C CYS A 182 -6.07 -13.10 -5.57
N ILE A 183 -6.59 -13.05 -6.80
CA ILE A 183 -8.04 -12.96 -7.07
C ILE A 183 -8.82 -14.06 -6.33
N GLU A 184 -8.34 -15.31 -6.39
CA GLU A 184 -8.97 -16.43 -5.71
C GLU A 184 -8.93 -16.26 -4.18
N ALA A 185 -7.77 -15.92 -3.63
CA ALA A 185 -7.60 -15.71 -2.19
C ALA A 185 -8.46 -14.56 -1.67
N GLU A 186 -8.52 -13.42 -2.38
CA GLU A 186 -9.38 -12.28 -2.03
C GLU A 186 -10.86 -12.66 -2.01
N SER A 187 -11.30 -13.49 -2.98
CA SER A 187 -12.68 -13.94 -3.06
C SER A 187 -13.14 -14.83 -1.89
N SER A 188 -12.19 -15.47 -1.20
CA SER A 188 -12.45 -16.41 -0.10
C SER A 188 -12.56 -15.75 1.28
N LEU A 189 -12.30 -14.45 1.38
CA LEU A 189 -12.24 -13.74 2.67
C LEU A 189 -13.62 -13.44 3.26
N ASP A 190 -13.74 -13.63 4.59
CA ASP A 190 -14.85 -13.07 5.36
C ASP A 190 -14.60 -11.58 5.65
N TYR A 191 -14.86 -10.74 4.66
CA TYR A 191 -14.78 -9.28 4.79
C TYR A 191 -15.67 -8.72 5.92
N GLY A 192 -16.79 -9.38 6.23
CA GLY A 192 -17.67 -8.99 7.33
C GLY A 192 -17.01 -9.21 8.70
N GLY A 193 -16.34 -10.35 8.87
CA GLY A 193 -15.53 -10.67 10.04
C GLY A 193 -14.32 -9.74 10.17
N ILE A 194 -13.56 -9.55 9.09
CA ILE A 194 -12.39 -8.65 9.06
C ILE A 194 -12.79 -7.23 9.45
N PHE A 195 -13.87 -6.68 8.87
CA PHE A 195 -14.34 -5.35 9.20
C PHE A 195 -14.67 -5.20 10.70
N LYS A 196 -15.37 -6.17 11.29
CA LYS A 196 -15.72 -6.16 12.72
C LYS A 196 -14.48 -6.21 13.60
N GLU A 197 -13.51 -7.03 13.23
CA GLU A 197 -12.25 -7.15 13.97
C GLU A 197 -11.45 -5.85 13.93
N MET A 198 -11.34 -5.22 12.76
CA MET A 198 -10.69 -3.93 12.61
C MET A 198 -11.34 -2.88 13.52
N ILE A 199 -12.67 -2.78 13.51
CA ILE A 199 -13.42 -1.84 14.36
C ILE A 199 -13.18 -2.12 15.85
N ARG A 200 -13.19 -3.39 16.26
CA ARG A 200 -12.96 -3.80 17.65
C ARG A 200 -11.56 -3.44 18.13
N SER A 201 -10.56 -3.61 17.27
CA SER A 201 -9.15 -3.43 17.61
C SER A 201 -8.69 -1.98 17.49
N THR A 202 -9.52 -1.05 17.03
CA THR A 202 -9.16 0.36 16.97
C THR A 202 -9.68 1.19 18.15
N LEU A 203 -8.77 1.93 18.80
CA LEU A 203 -9.06 2.76 19.99
C LEU A 203 -9.99 3.96 19.69
N LEU A 204 -10.76 4.40 20.69
CA LEU A 204 -11.64 5.58 20.66
C LEU A 204 -11.08 6.71 21.55
N PRO A 205 -11.34 8.01 21.26
CA PRO A 205 -12.14 8.53 20.14
C PRO A 205 -11.39 8.52 18.81
N LYS A 206 -12.14 8.49 17.71
CA LYS A 206 -11.59 8.52 16.35
C LYS A 206 -11.46 9.93 15.80
N SER A 207 -10.52 10.09 14.88
CA SER A 207 -10.50 11.29 14.03
C SER A 207 -11.79 11.36 13.21
N PRO A 208 -12.27 12.56 12.84
CA PRO A 208 -13.47 12.69 12.01
C PRO A 208 -13.35 11.92 10.67
N LEU A 209 -12.16 11.93 10.05
CA LEU A 209 -11.91 11.21 8.80
C LEU A 209 -11.97 9.69 8.97
N GLU A 210 -11.38 9.14 10.04
CA GLU A 210 -11.43 7.70 10.31
C GLU A 210 -12.85 7.24 10.69
N SER A 211 -13.60 8.05 11.42
CA SER A 211 -15.03 7.80 11.71
C SER A 211 -15.87 7.77 10.44
N LEU A 212 -15.56 8.66 9.50
CA LEU A 212 -16.22 8.70 8.20
C LEU A 212 -15.87 7.48 7.34
N ALA A 213 -14.58 7.11 7.28
CA ALA A 213 -14.12 5.96 6.50
C ALA A 213 -14.75 4.64 6.96
N SER A 214 -14.74 4.37 8.27
CA SER A 214 -15.41 3.20 8.86
C SER A 214 -16.92 3.20 8.58
N SER A 215 -17.57 4.36 8.69
CA SER A 215 -18.99 4.51 8.38
C SER A 215 -19.29 4.31 6.90
N ALA A 216 -18.40 4.76 6.01
CA ALA A 216 -18.52 4.55 4.58
C ALA A 216 -18.46 3.05 4.25
N VAL A 217 -17.44 2.32 4.73
CA VAL A 217 -17.35 0.86 4.51
C VAL A 217 -18.56 0.12 5.09
N ARG A 218 -19.01 0.49 6.28
CA ARG A 218 -20.24 -0.07 6.88
C ARG A 218 -21.47 0.19 6.00
N THR A 219 -21.57 1.38 5.41
CA THR A 219 -22.68 1.77 4.53
C THR A 219 -22.61 1.02 3.21
N ALA A 220 -21.44 0.88 2.60
CA ALA A 220 -21.21 0.10 1.39
C ALA A 220 -21.67 -1.36 1.58
N ASN A 221 -21.26 -1.98 2.70
CA ASN A 221 -21.65 -3.36 3.03
C ASN A 221 -23.17 -3.50 3.21
N LYS A 222 -23.83 -2.56 3.89
CA LYS A 222 -25.29 -2.59 4.11
C LYS A 222 -26.09 -2.31 2.84
N ALA A 223 -25.63 -1.34 2.05
CA ALA A 223 -26.27 -0.96 0.78
C ALA A 223 -25.98 -1.96 -0.35
N LYS A 224 -25.12 -2.96 -0.10
CA LYS A 224 -24.59 -3.89 -1.11
C LYS A 224 -24.03 -3.13 -2.32
N ALA A 225 -23.30 -2.06 -2.04
CA ALA A 225 -22.66 -1.27 -3.09
C ALA A 225 -21.64 -2.14 -3.83
N THR A 226 -21.50 -1.97 -5.14
CA THR A 226 -20.51 -2.72 -5.96
C THR A 226 -19.17 -2.00 -6.07
N LEU A 227 -19.14 -0.71 -5.67
CA LEU A 227 -17.97 0.16 -5.76
C LEU A 227 -18.03 1.24 -4.67
N ILE A 228 -16.87 1.58 -4.12
CA ILE A 228 -16.68 2.80 -3.33
C ILE A 228 -15.87 3.78 -4.17
N VAL A 229 -16.36 5.01 -4.35
CA VAL A 229 -15.68 6.09 -5.06
C VAL A 229 -15.25 7.13 -4.03
N VAL A 230 -13.96 7.42 -3.95
CA VAL A 230 -13.40 8.36 -2.97
C VAL A 230 -12.72 9.50 -3.70
N LEU A 231 -13.25 10.72 -3.56
CA LEU A 231 -12.61 11.92 -4.07
C LEU A 231 -11.62 12.41 -3.02
N THR A 232 -10.35 12.52 -3.40
CA THR A 232 -9.27 12.84 -2.47
C THR A 232 -8.27 13.82 -3.08
N ARG A 233 -7.83 14.80 -2.28
CA ARG A 233 -6.74 15.72 -2.64
C ARG A 233 -5.40 15.34 -2.02
N GLY A 234 -5.40 14.54 -0.95
CA GLY A 234 -4.19 14.18 -0.19
C GLY A 234 -4.05 12.68 0.11
N GLY A 235 -4.90 11.84 -0.49
CA GLY A 235 -4.88 10.38 -0.32
C GLY A 235 -5.40 9.83 1.02
N THR A 236 -5.30 10.59 2.12
CA THR A 236 -5.56 10.11 3.50
C THR A 236 -6.90 9.39 3.66
N ILE A 237 -8.00 9.95 3.13
CA ILE A 237 -9.32 9.32 3.30
C ILE A 237 -9.44 8.01 2.51
N ALA A 238 -8.80 7.88 1.35
CA ALA A 238 -8.81 6.64 0.58
C ALA A 238 -8.02 5.54 1.31
N LYS A 239 -6.87 5.89 1.90
CA LYS A 239 -6.07 4.99 2.75
C LYS A 239 -6.89 4.47 3.93
N LEU A 240 -7.54 5.38 4.67
CA LEU A 240 -8.41 5.02 5.78
C LEU A 240 -9.61 4.15 5.36
N VAL A 241 -10.15 4.30 4.15
CA VAL A 241 -11.19 3.39 3.64
C VAL A 241 -10.60 2.01 3.37
N ALA A 242 -9.40 1.92 2.77
CA ALA A 242 -8.70 0.67 2.51
C ALA A 242 -8.34 -0.09 3.81
N LYS A 243 -7.99 0.63 4.88
CA LYS A 243 -7.77 0.07 6.24
C LYS A 243 -8.89 -0.88 6.69
N TYR A 244 -10.13 -0.50 6.43
CA TYR A 244 -11.31 -1.25 6.85
C TYR A 244 -11.68 -2.40 5.90
N ARG A 245 -10.85 -2.69 4.90
CA ARG A 245 -10.94 -3.85 3.99
C ARG A 245 -12.37 -4.05 3.44
N PRO A 246 -12.93 -3.10 2.67
CA PRO A 246 -14.21 -3.34 2.01
C PRO A 246 -14.10 -4.53 1.03
N ALA A 247 -15.19 -5.28 0.87
CA ALA A 247 -15.27 -6.39 -0.09
C ALA A 247 -15.29 -5.93 -1.56
N VAL A 248 -15.42 -4.61 -1.78
CA VAL A 248 -15.55 -4.01 -3.11
C VAL A 248 -14.37 -3.09 -3.40
N PRO A 249 -14.02 -2.92 -4.69
CA PRO A 249 -12.95 -2.02 -5.09
C PRO A 249 -13.21 -0.58 -4.63
N ILE A 250 -12.13 0.16 -4.41
CA ILE A 250 -12.13 1.56 -4.02
C ILE A 250 -11.54 2.38 -5.16
N LEU A 251 -12.37 3.07 -5.92
CA LEU A 251 -11.92 4.02 -6.93
C LEU A 251 -11.45 5.31 -6.24
N SER A 252 -10.13 5.48 -6.13
CA SER A 252 -9.51 6.67 -5.54
C SER A 252 -9.33 7.73 -6.63
N VAL A 253 -10.22 8.72 -6.63
CA VAL A 253 -10.19 9.84 -7.59
C VAL A 253 -9.32 10.94 -7.00
N VAL A 254 -8.08 11.04 -7.48
CA VAL A 254 -7.12 12.05 -7.05
C VAL A 254 -7.41 13.33 -7.82
N VAL A 255 -7.83 14.37 -7.09
CA VAL A 255 -8.16 15.68 -7.66
C VAL A 255 -6.92 16.57 -7.55
N PRO A 256 -6.31 16.97 -8.67
CA PRO A 256 -5.16 17.87 -8.63
C PRO A 256 -5.52 19.20 -7.99
N VAL A 257 -4.63 19.72 -7.15
CA VAL A 257 -4.75 21.04 -6.52
C VAL A 257 -3.95 22.02 -7.34
N LEU A 258 -4.62 23.03 -7.89
CA LEU A 258 -3.97 24.17 -8.52
C LEU A 258 -3.65 25.21 -7.45
N THR A 259 -2.36 25.46 -7.22
CA THR A 259 -1.87 26.52 -6.35
C THR A 259 -1.32 27.66 -7.19
N THR A 260 -1.86 28.85 -6.98
CA THR A 260 -1.42 30.07 -7.66
C THR A 260 -0.74 30.98 -6.66
N ASP A 261 0.50 31.37 -6.93
CA ASP A 261 0.99 32.65 -6.43
C ASP A 261 0.67 33.74 -7.48
N SER A 262 0.81 35.02 -7.13
CA SER A 262 0.42 36.15 -8.00
C SER A 262 1.08 36.15 -9.39
N PHE A 263 2.10 35.31 -9.63
CA PHE A 263 2.85 35.23 -10.89
C PHE A 263 3.04 33.81 -11.46
N ASN A 264 2.84 32.75 -10.68
CA ASN A 264 3.08 31.35 -11.05
C ASN A 264 1.90 30.45 -10.70
N TRP A 265 1.63 29.50 -11.60
CA TRP A 265 0.67 28.43 -11.42
C TRP A 265 1.42 27.13 -11.22
N SER A 266 1.06 26.38 -10.19
CA SER A 266 1.56 25.03 -9.94
C SER A 266 0.38 24.08 -9.80
N CYS A 267 0.51 22.87 -10.35
CA CYS A 267 -0.46 21.81 -10.20
C CYS A 267 0.16 20.72 -9.34
N SER A 268 -0.59 20.17 -8.39
CA SER A 268 -0.11 19.03 -7.62
C SER A 268 0.17 17.84 -8.54
N ASP A 269 1.35 17.25 -8.40
CA ASP A 269 1.80 16.11 -9.18
C ASP A 269 1.00 14.82 -8.96
N GLU A 270 1.15 13.88 -9.88
CA GLU A 270 0.45 12.59 -9.92
C GLU A 270 0.95 11.57 -8.88
N TRP A 271 1.94 11.92 -8.05
CA TRP A 271 2.57 11.00 -7.08
C TRP A 271 1.55 10.43 -6.10
N LEU A 272 0.52 11.20 -5.70
CA LEU A 272 -0.55 10.72 -4.82
C LEU A 272 -1.31 9.52 -5.40
N ALA A 273 -1.52 9.52 -6.72
CA ALA A 273 -2.15 8.40 -7.41
C ALA A 273 -1.23 7.17 -7.39
N ARG A 274 0.08 7.37 -7.65
CA ARG A 274 1.07 6.28 -7.63
C ARG A 274 1.26 5.68 -6.24
N HIS A 275 1.34 6.51 -5.19
CA HIS A 275 1.40 6.06 -3.79
C HIS A 275 0.18 5.27 -3.35
N SER A 276 -0.97 5.48 -4.00
CA SER A 276 -2.18 4.72 -3.65
C SER A 276 -2.09 3.25 -4.09
N LEU A 277 -1.20 2.91 -5.03
CA LEU A 277 -1.07 1.55 -5.57
C LEU A 277 -0.57 0.52 -4.56
N ILE A 278 0.10 0.97 -3.48
CA ILE A 278 0.57 0.04 -2.44
C ILE A 278 -0.55 -0.38 -1.47
N TYR A 279 -1.70 0.28 -1.49
CA TYR A 279 -2.82 -0.06 -0.60
C TYR A 279 -3.79 -1.00 -1.31
N ARG A 280 -4.15 -2.10 -0.65
CA ARG A 280 -5.07 -3.07 -1.23
C ARG A 280 -6.43 -2.45 -1.55
N GLY A 281 -6.98 -2.83 -2.70
CA GLY A 281 -8.31 -2.41 -3.14
C GLY A 281 -8.38 -0.98 -3.68
N LEU A 282 -7.34 -0.16 -3.52
CA LEU A 282 -7.28 1.16 -4.14
C LEU A 282 -7.00 1.05 -5.64
N ILE A 283 -7.86 1.66 -6.45
CA ILE A 283 -7.70 1.83 -7.88
C ILE A 283 -7.60 3.34 -8.14
N PRO A 284 -6.38 3.90 -8.26
CA PRO A 284 -6.23 5.33 -8.46
C PRO A 284 -6.65 5.77 -9.88
N VAL A 285 -7.30 6.91 -9.96
CA VAL A 285 -7.62 7.63 -11.21
C VAL A 285 -7.39 9.12 -10.96
N LEU A 286 -6.75 9.80 -11.92
CA LEU A 286 -6.62 11.25 -11.90
C LEU A 286 -7.92 11.88 -12.40
N ALA A 287 -8.42 12.86 -11.66
CA ALA A 287 -9.60 13.61 -12.08
C ALA A 287 -9.25 14.49 -13.28
N GLU A 288 -10.16 14.55 -14.27
CA GLU A 288 -10.09 15.57 -15.31
C GLU A 288 -10.37 16.95 -14.69
N GLY A 289 -9.55 17.96 -15.01
CA GLY A 289 -9.72 19.31 -14.48
C GLY A 289 -11.06 19.91 -14.90
N SER A 290 -11.84 20.41 -13.94
CA SER A 290 -13.14 21.05 -14.20
C SER A 290 -13.06 22.56 -13.92
N ALA A 291 -13.14 23.38 -14.97
CA ALA A 291 -13.21 24.84 -14.88
C ALA A 291 -14.66 25.32 -14.62
N LYS A 292 -15.25 24.95 -13.48
CA LYS A 292 -16.62 25.35 -13.08
C LYS A 292 -16.60 26.42 -12.00
N ALA A 293 -17.71 27.17 -11.87
CA ALA A 293 -17.82 28.35 -11.02
C ALA A 293 -17.90 28.04 -9.52
N THR A 294 -18.33 26.83 -9.13
CA THR A 294 -18.44 26.42 -7.72
C THR A 294 -17.83 25.06 -7.45
N ASP A 295 -17.34 24.85 -6.22
CA ASP A 295 -16.78 23.58 -5.75
C ASP A 295 -17.79 22.42 -5.77
N ALA A 296 -19.09 22.73 -5.61
CA ALA A 296 -20.14 21.70 -5.62
C ALA A 296 -20.39 21.18 -7.04
N GLU A 297 -20.47 22.07 -8.03
CA GLU A 297 -20.66 21.70 -9.43
C GLU A 297 -19.45 20.95 -9.98
N SER A 298 -18.22 21.37 -9.61
CA SER A 298 -17.01 20.65 -10.02
C SER A 298 -16.95 19.25 -9.43
N THR A 299 -17.36 19.08 -8.17
CA THR A 299 -17.38 17.77 -7.49
C THR A 299 -18.35 16.79 -8.14
N GLU A 300 -19.55 17.24 -8.50
CA GLU A 300 -20.54 16.36 -9.14
C GLU A 300 -20.09 15.92 -10.54
N VAL A 301 -19.49 16.82 -11.33
CA VAL A 301 -18.91 16.49 -12.65
C VAL A 301 -17.77 15.48 -12.52
N ILE A 302 -16.87 15.68 -11.55
CA ILE A 302 -15.77 14.73 -11.29
C ILE A 302 -16.33 13.36 -10.90
N LEU A 303 -17.38 13.32 -10.08
CA LEU A 303 -18.03 12.07 -9.68
C LEU A 303 -18.69 11.37 -10.88
N GLU A 304 -19.39 12.09 -11.75
CA GLU A 304 -19.96 11.54 -12.98
C GLU A 304 -18.89 10.99 -13.93
N ALA A 305 -17.79 11.72 -14.12
CA ALA A 305 -16.65 11.26 -14.91
C ALA A 305 -16.00 10.00 -14.30
N ALA A 306 -15.86 9.96 -12.97
CA ALA A 306 -15.35 8.80 -12.25
C ALA A 306 -16.26 7.58 -12.42
N MET A 307 -17.58 7.75 -12.31
CA MET A 307 -18.56 6.68 -12.56
C MET A 307 -18.46 6.15 -13.99
N LYS A 308 -18.37 7.05 -14.98
CA LYS A 308 -18.19 6.66 -16.39
C LYS A 308 -16.89 5.87 -16.62
N SER A 309 -15.80 6.30 -15.98
CA SER A 309 -14.51 5.60 -16.00
C SER A 309 -14.61 4.21 -15.34
N ALA A 310 -15.32 4.11 -14.20
CA ALA A 310 -15.57 2.85 -13.52
C ALA A 310 -16.35 1.85 -14.38
N THR A 311 -17.42 2.30 -15.05
CA THR A 311 -18.19 1.48 -15.99
C THR A 311 -17.33 1.02 -17.17
N LYS A 312 -16.50 1.90 -17.73
CA LYS A 312 -15.56 1.55 -18.82
C LYS A 312 -14.54 0.48 -18.37
N LYS A 313 -14.04 0.58 -17.14
CA LYS A 313 -13.14 -0.40 -16.50
C LYS A 313 -13.86 -1.66 -15.99
N ARG A 314 -15.18 -1.76 -16.17
CA ARG A 314 -16.02 -2.89 -15.71
C ARG A 314 -16.00 -3.09 -14.19
N LEU A 315 -15.80 -2.02 -13.43
CA LEU A 315 -15.84 -2.04 -11.97
C LEU A 315 -17.28 -1.99 -11.42
N CYS A 316 -18.21 -1.43 -12.20
CA CYS A 316 -19.64 -1.40 -11.90
C CYS A 316 -20.45 -1.44 -13.21
N LYS A 317 -21.76 -1.67 -13.09
CA LYS A 317 -22.72 -1.73 -14.21
C LYS A 317 -23.89 -0.76 -13.97
N PRO A 318 -24.59 -0.32 -15.04
CA PRO A 318 -25.83 0.42 -14.90
C PRO A 318 -26.83 -0.34 -14.00
N GLY A 319 -27.45 0.37 -13.05
CA GLY A 319 -28.34 -0.18 -12.04
C GLY A 319 -27.64 -0.57 -10.72
N ASP A 320 -26.30 -0.65 -10.69
CA ASP A 320 -25.58 -0.92 -9.45
C ASP A 320 -25.67 0.26 -8.47
N ALA A 321 -25.78 -0.05 -7.18
CA ALA A 321 -25.55 0.91 -6.12
C ALA A 321 -24.05 1.12 -5.92
N ILE A 322 -23.62 2.37 -5.82
CA ILE A 322 -22.26 2.75 -5.46
C ILE A 322 -22.28 3.70 -4.26
N LEU A 323 -21.17 3.73 -3.53
CA LEU A 323 -20.98 4.68 -2.44
C LEU A 323 -19.95 5.72 -2.84
N ALA A 324 -20.32 7.00 -2.84
CA ALA A 324 -19.42 8.11 -3.07
C ALA A 324 -19.04 8.80 -1.76
N LEU A 325 -17.76 9.08 -1.60
CA LEU A 325 -17.17 9.79 -0.47
C LEU A 325 -16.44 11.03 -0.97
N HIS A 326 -16.91 12.21 -0.58
CA HIS A 326 -16.33 13.48 -1.01
C HIS A 326 -16.55 14.58 0.02
N ARG A 327 -16.09 15.80 -0.28
CA ARG A 327 -16.31 16.99 0.54
C ARG A 327 -17.18 18.00 -0.19
N ILE A 328 -17.96 18.77 0.57
CA ILE A 328 -18.70 19.95 0.10
C ILE A 328 -18.39 21.07 1.09
N GLY A 329 -17.63 22.07 0.65
CA GLY A 329 -17.06 23.08 1.56
C GLY A 329 -16.26 22.43 2.69
N ALA A 330 -16.62 22.72 3.94
CA ALA A 330 -15.98 22.11 5.11
C ALA A 330 -16.51 20.70 5.46
N ALA A 331 -17.71 20.35 5.00
CA ALA A 331 -18.39 19.10 5.36
C ALA A 331 -17.87 17.92 4.55
N SER A 332 -17.90 16.73 5.17
CA SER A 332 -17.63 15.46 4.49
C SER A 332 -18.93 14.68 4.30
N VAL A 333 -19.13 14.11 3.12
CA VAL A 333 -20.42 13.56 2.69
C VAL A 333 -20.24 12.11 2.23
N ILE A 334 -21.10 11.24 2.74
CA ILE A 334 -21.32 9.88 2.21
C ILE A 334 -22.62 9.94 1.39
N LYS A 335 -22.54 9.60 0.10
CA LYS A 335 -23.66 9.59 -0.83
C LYS A 335 -23.83 8.21 -1.43
N ILE A 336 -25.04 7.68 -1.44
CA ILE A 336 -25.36 6.46 -2.19
C ILE A 336 -25.89 6.92 -3.55
N CYS A 337 -25.27 6.44 -4.63
CA CYS A 337 -25.67 6.74 -6.00
C CYS A 337 -26.05 5.43 -6.71
N VAL A 338 -26.91 5.53 -7.72
CA VAL A 338 -27.18 4.44 -8.66
C VAL A 338 -26.53 4.79 -9.99
N VAL A 339 -25.76 3.86 -10.54
CA VAL A 339 -25.12 4.05 -11.86
C VAL A 339 -26.21 4.11 -12.92
N LYS A 340 -26.24 5.20 -13.69
CA LYS A 340 -27.13 5.37 -14.83
C LYS A 340 -26.56 4.71 -16.09
#